data_AF-A0A3D1GB37-F1
#
_entry.id   AF-A0A3D1GB37-F1
#
_cell.length_a   1.000
_cell.length_b   1.000
_cell.length_c   1.000
_cell.angle_alpha   90.00
_cell.angle_beta   90.00
_cell.angle_gamma   90.00
#
_symmetry.space_group_name_H-M   'P 1'
#
loop_
_entity.id
_entity.type
_entity.pdbx_description
1 polymer ?
#
loop_
_entity_poly.entity_id
_entity_poly.type
_entity_poly.pdbx_seq_one_letter_code
_entity_poly.pdbx_strand_id
1 'polypeptide(L)'
;QSIHPLSKKIYNKLEIRDTITPDQFDEIPGKGIISLISGTSVAIGSRSFLIQQEGLTNEDIPATNESGSMVHICIDGYYKGYFTFENRVRKGLKTLLEDLERENHEAYLLSGDNSFEENKLRNVFSNWKKMLFNQSPVQKLNVIEGLKNEGKHVVMIGDGLNDAGALQASNFGIAISDDMSSFSPACDAIAEGGSLENMHTLLKFSRASFRIIIASFVISLIYNITGLGFAVTGHLSPLVAAILMPLSSVSVMAFTYTVTRIKARKMGLKIWA
;
A
#
# COMPACT_ATOMS: atom_id res chain seq x y z
N GLN A 1 4.44 -25.44 -12.65
CA GLN A 1 5.11 -26.20 -11.58
C GLN A 1 5.76 -25.24 -10.59
N SER A 2 6.69 -24.38 -11.02
CA SER A 2 7.23 -23.30 -10.17
C SER A 2 6.17 -22.45 -9.48
N ILE A 3 6.40 -22.19 -8.19
CA ILE A 3 5.57 -21.33 -7.33
C ILE A 3 6.02 -19.85 -7.35
N HIS A 4 7.16 -19.55 -7.97
CA HIS A 4 7.78 -18.23 -7.94
C HIS A 4 6.89 -17.13 -8.57
N PRO A 5 6.82 -15.91 -7.98
CA PRO A 5 5.91 -14.86 -8.47
C PRO A 5 6.13 -14.46 -9.93
N LEU A 6 7.37 -14.45 -10.43
CA LEU A 6 7.66 -14.14 -11.84
C LEU A 6 7.15 -15.24 -12.78
N SER A 7 7.27 -16.51 -12.40
CA SER A 7 6.74 -17.66 -13.15
C SER A 7 5.22 -17.57 -13.27
N LYS A 8 4.52 -17.26 -12.17
CA LYS A 8 3.07 -17.03 -12.17
C LYS A 8 2.67 -15.83 -13.04
N LYS A 9 3.42 -14.73 -13.00
CA LYS A 9 3.17 -13.54 -13.84
C LYS A 9 3.32 -13.84 -15.35
N ILE A 10 4.34 -14.62 -15.76
CA ILE A 10 4.49 -15.05 -17.16
C ILE A 10 3.32 -15.97 -17.55
N TYR A 11 3.06 -17.01 -16.75
CA TYR A 11 1.99 -17.98 -17.01
C TYR A 11 0.62 -17.30 -17.19
N ASN A 12 0.25 -16.40 -16.28
CA ASN A 12 -1.02 -15.67 -16.33
C ASN A 12 -1.13 -14.66 -17.50
N LYS A 13 -0.02 -14.33 -18.18
CA LYS A 13 0.02 -13.36 -19.27
C LYS A 13 0.04 -13.99 -20.66
N LEU A 14 0.37 -15.28 -20.74
CA LEU A 14 0.36 -16.05 -21.98
C LEU A 14 -1.03 -16.65 -22.25
N GLU A 15 -1.50 -16.57 -23.48
CA GLU A 15 -2.70 -17.31 -23.93
C GLU A 15 -2.34 -18.78 -24.18
N ILE A 16 -2.21 -19.55 -23.10
CA ILE A 16 -1.85 -20.97 -23.16
C ILE A 16 -3.07 -21.78 -23.60
N ARG A 17 -2.97 -22.40 -24.78
CA ARG A 17 -3.99 -23.33 -25.31
C ARG A 17 -3.69 -24.77 -24.91
N ASP A 18 -2.43 -25.16 -25.02
CA ASP A 18 -1.92 -26.49 -24.70
C ASP A 18 -0.77 -26.38 -23.71
N THR A 19 -0.69 -27.31 -22.76
CA THR A 19 0.43 -27.44 -21.81
C THR A 19 1.14 -28.76 -22.03
N ILE A 20 2.48 -28.70 -22.08
CA ILE A 20 3.31 -29.91 -22.11
C ILE A 20 3.81 -30.15 -20.68
N THR A 21 3.64 -31.36 -20.18
CA THR A 21 4.24 -31.78 -18.91
C THR A 21 5.71 -32.13 -19.19
N PRO A 22 6.68 -31.50 -18.51
CA PRO A 22 8.09 -31.84 -18.68
C PRO A 22 8.42 -33.23 -18.11
N ASP A 23 9.36 -33.92 -18.76
CA ASP A 23 9.91 -35.21 -18.31
C ASP A 23 10.75 -35.03 -17.03
N GLN A 24 11.46 -33.91 -16.95
CA GLN A 24 12.24 -33.50 -15.78
C GLN A 24 12.04 -32.01 -15.51
N PHE A 25 11.96 -31.63 -14.24
CA PHE A 25 11.83 -30.26 -13.78
C PHE A 25 12.66 -30.08 -12.52
N ASP A 26 13.62 -29.15 -12.57
CA ASP A 26 14.42 -28.73 -11.42
C ASP A 26 14.34 -27.20 -11.28
N GLU A 27 14.03 -26.71 -10.08
CA GLU A 27 13.91 -25.29 -9.76
C GLU A 27 14.98 -24.93 -8.73
N ILE A 28 16.00 -24.20 -9.17
CA ILE A 28 17.13 -23.78 -8.34
C ILE A 28 16.77 -22.43 -7.72
N PRO A 29 16.50 -22.37 -6.39
CA PRO A 29 15.92 -21.19 -5.76
C PRO A 29 16.75 -19.92 -5.97
N GLY A 30 16.09 -18.84 -6.38
CA GLY A 30 16.73 -17.55 -6.64
C GLY A 30 17.60 -17.49 -7.90
N LYS A 31 17.72 -18.57 -8.70
CA LYS A 31 18.48 -18.57 -9.95
C LYS A 31 17.63 -18.80 -11.21
N GLY A 32 16.85 -19.88 -11.23
CA GLY A 32 16.12 -20.30 -12.42
C GLY A 32 15.60 -21.73 -12.36
N ILE A 33 15.12 -22.20 -13.51
CA ILE A 33 14.49 -23.49 -13.75
C ILE A 33 15.25 -24.18 -14.89
N ILE A 34 15.52 -25.47 -14.76
CA ILE A 34 15.98 -26.35 -15.85
C ILE A 34 14.91 -27.43 -16.05
N SER A 35 14.67 -27.80 -17.30
CA SER A 35 13.65 -28.78 -17.63
C SER A 35 14.00 -29.55 -18.89
N LEU A 36 13.63 -30.83 -18.94
CA LEU A 36 13.70 -31.66 -20.13
C LEU A 36 12.28 -31.90 -20.64
N ILE A 37 12.03 -31.65 -21.93
CA ILE A 37 10.72 -31.78 -22.57
C ILE A 37 10.88 -32.52 -23.89
N SER A 38 10.41 -33.77 -23.97
CA SER A 38 10.53 -34.65 -25.14
C SER A 38 11.97 -34.80 -25.63
N GLY A 39 12.95 -34.72 -24.72
CA GLY A 39 14.39 -34.75 -25.03
C GLY A 39 15.04 -33.40 -25.35
N THR A 40 14.27 -32.31 -25.47
CA THR A 40 14.80 -30.94 -25.61
C THR A 40 15.07 -30.32 -24.23
N SER A 41 16.25 -29.74 -24.05
CA SER A 41 16.62 -28.99 -22.83
C SER A 41 16.03 -27.58 -22.87
N VAL A 42 15.44 -27.15 -21.77
CA VAL A 42 14.87 -25.81 -21.59
C VAL A 42 15.36 -25.22 -20.27
N ALA A 43 16.09 -24.12 -20.33
CA ALA A 43 16.55 -23.39 -19.15
C ALA A 43 15.97 -21.97 -19.13
N ILE A 44 15.44 -21.55 -17.99
CA ILE A 44 14.75 -20.27 -17.79
C ILE A 44 15.28 -19.62 -16.50
N GLY A 45 15.86 -18.42 -16.57
CA GLY A 45 16.40 -17.79 -15.37
C GLY A 45 17.14 -16.47 -15.61
N SER A 46 18.04 -16.11 -14.70
CA SER A 46 18.87 -14.92 -14.87
C SER A 46 19.94 -15.10 -15.97
N ARG A 47 20.50 -13.99 -16.48
CA ARG A 47 21.62 -14.02 -17.43
C ARG A 47 22.80 -14.86 -16.92
N SER A 48 23.19 -14.68 -15.66
CA SER A 48 24.29 -15.43 -15.03
C SER A 48 23.97 -16.91 -14.81
N PHE A 49 22.70 -17.26 -14.61
CA PHE A 49 22.26 -18.65 -14.52
C PHE A 49 22.44 -19.40 -15.85
N LEU A 50 21.98 -18.82 -16.96
CA LEU A 50 22.10 -19.43 -18.28
C LEU A 50 23.57 -19.60 -18.71
N ILE A 51 24.42 -18.61 -18.44
CA ILE A 51 25.87 -18.70 -18.68
C ILE A 51 26.50 -19.85 -17.87
N GLN A 52 26.07 -20.05 -16.61
CA GLN A 52 26.62 -21.11 -15.74
C GLN A 52 26.15 -22.53 -16.13
N GLN A 53 24.91 -22.69 -16.59
CA GLN A 53 24.28 -24.00 -16.78
C GLN A 53 24.33 -24.49 -18.23
N GLU A 54 24.06 -23.61 -19.20
CA GLU A 54 23.97 -23.97 -20.62
C GLU A 54 25.26 -23.67 -21.39
N GLY A 55 26.29 -23.14 -20.72
CA GLY A 55 27.57 -22.78 -21.35
C GLY A 55 27.50 -21.56 -22.28
N LEU A 56 26.38 -20.84 -22.30
CA LEU A 56 26.19 -19.60 -23.07
C LEU A 56 27.23 -18.55 -22.68
N THR A 57 27.67 -17.74 -23.64
CA THR A 57 28.57 -16.61 -23.41
C THR A 57 27.80 -15.29 -23.23
N ASN A 58 28.52 -14.21 -22.95
CA ASN A 58 27.94 -12.86 -22.97
C ASN A 58 27.61 -12.36 -24.39
N GLU A 59 28.13 -13.00 -25.43
CA GLU A 59 27.87 -12.64 -26.84
C GLU A 59 26.57 -13.28 -27.32
N ASP A 60 26.27 -14.50 -26.87
CA ASP A 60 25.03 -15.23 -27.18
C ASP A 60 23.77 -14.61 -26.56
N ILE A 61 23.93 -13.84 -25.48
CA ILE A 61 22.85 -13.12 -24.81
C ILE A 61 23.03 -11.62 -25.08
N PRO A 62 22.26 -11.02 -26.01
CA PRO A 62 22.35 -9.59 -26.31
C PRO A 62 22.29 -8.71 -25.06
N ALA A 63 23.11 -7.67 -25.03
CA ALA A 63 22.94 -6.60 -24.04
C ALA A 63 21.61 -5.90 -24.32
N THR A 64 20.83 -5.65 -23.28
CA THR A 64 19.55 -4.93 -23.37
C THR A 64 19.67 -3.63 -22.59
N ASN A 65 19.00 -2.59 -23.09
CA ASN A 65 18.80 -1.34 -22.35
C ASN A 65 17.49 -1.37 -21.54
N GLU A 66 16.82 -2.52 -21.48
CA GLU A 66 15.57 -2.69 -20.75
C GLU A 66 15.82 -2.68 -19.24
N SER A 67 14.87 -2.10 -18.54
CA SER A 67 14.96 -1.85 -17.10
C SER A 67 14.00 -2.74 -16.31
N GLY A 68 14.47 -3.25 -15.19
CA GLY A 68 13.70 -4.10 -14.28
C GLY A 68 14.29 -5.51 -14.19
N SER A 69 13.55 -6.44 -13.60
CA SER A 69 13.98 -7.85 -13.59
C SER A 69 13.78 -8.46 -14.98
N MET A 70 14.76 -9.24 -15.44
CA MET A 70 14.68 -9.99 -16.70
C MET A 70 14.77 -11.49 -16.44
N VAL A 71 13.94 -12.27 -17.14
CA VAL A 71 13.97 -13.73 -17.15
C VAL A 71 14.25 -14.17 -18.57
N HIS A 72 15.45 -14.72 -18.77
CA HIS A 72 15.98 -15.18 -20.05
C HIS A 72 15.59 -16.63 -20.32
N ILE A 73 15.54 -17.02 -21.59
CA ILE A 73 15.15 -18.36 -22.05
C ILE A 73 16.24 -18.92 -22.96
N CYS A 74 16.68 -20.14 -22.66
CA CYS A 74 17.50 -21.00 -23.51
C CYS A 74 16.71 -22.26 -23.88
N ILE A 75 16.85 -22.73 -25.12
CA ILE A 75 16.33 -24.03 -25.58
C ILE A 75 17.41 -24.72 -26.41
N ASP A 76 17.78 -25.93 -26.02
CA ASP A 76 18.86 -26.76 -26.59
C ASP A 76 20.19 -26.00 -26.74
N GLY A 77 20.62 -25.30 -25.69
CA GLY A 77 21.84 -24.48 -25.69
C GLY A 77 21.74 -23.16 -26.48
N TYR A 78 20.63 -22.89 -27.16
CA TYR A 78 20.42 -21.66 -27.93
C TYR A 78 19.53 -20.66 -27.19
N TYR A 79 20.05 -19.44 -26.99
CA TYR A 79 19.27 -18.31 -26.48
C TYR A 79 18.07 -18.00 -27.40
N LYS A 80 16.87 -17.86 -26.81
CA LYS A 80 15.62 -17.58 -27.55
C LYS A 80 15.03 -16.20 -27.25
N GLY A 81 15.44 -15.56 -26.16
CA GLY A 81 14.92 -14.24 -25.77
C GLY A 81 14.74 -14.11 -24.26
N TYR A 82 13.92 -13.12 -23.86
CA TYR A 82 13.68 -12.79 -22.46
C TYR A 82 12.28 -12.20 -22.26
N PHE A 83 11.76 -12.38 -21.05
CA PHE A 83 10.67 -11.56 -20.50
C PHE A 83 11.27 -10.46 -19.63
N THR A 84 10.76 -9.23 -19.76
CA THR A 84 11.08 -8.11 -18.86
C THR A 84 9.91 -7.83 -17.93
N PHE A 85 10.22 -7.46 -16.69
CA PHE A 85 9.25 -7.06 -15.67
C PHE A 85 9.48 -5.61 -15.29
N GLU A 86 8.73 -4.72 -15.93
CA GLU A 86 8.73 -3.31 -15.56
C GLU A 86 8.10 -3.10 -14.17
N ASN A 87 8.83 -2.44 -13.28
CA ASN A 87 8.25 -1.92 -12.05
C ASN A 87 7.43 -0.66 -12.40
N ARG A 88 6.09 -0.76 -12.35
CA ARG A 88 5.19 0.34 -12.69
C ARG A 88 4.62 0.98 -11.45
N VAL A 89 4.72 2.31 -11.36
CA VAL A 89 4.12 3.07 -10.28
C VAL A 89 2.60 2.93 -10.32
N ARG A 90 1.98 2.71 -9.15
CA ARG A 90 0.52 2.57 -9.00
C ARG A 90 -0.21 3.82 -9.47
N LYS A 91 -1.36 3.64 -10.12
CA LYS A 91 -2.26 4.75 -10.50
C LYS A 91 -2.68 5.55 -9.26
N GLY A 92 -2.90 6.85 -9.44
CA GLY A 92 -3.27 7.77 -8.36
C GLY A 92 -2.12 8.20 -7.44
N LEU A 93 -0.98 7.50 -7.39
CA LEU A 93 0.12 7.86 -6.48
C LEU A 93 0.66 9.27 -6.74
N LYS A 94 0.89 9.65 -8.01
CA LYS A 94 1.36 11.00 -8.35
C LYS A 94 0.39 12.08 -7.83
N THR A 95 -0.89 11.93 -8.13
CA THR A 95 -1.96 12.86 -7.71
C THR A 95 -2.03 12.96 -6.19
N LEU A 96 -2.02 11.83 -5.47
CA LEU A 96 -1.99 11.78 -4.00
C LEU A 96 -0.86 12.64 -3.42
N LEU A 97 0.31 12.62 -4.03
CA LEU A 97 1.49 13.33 -3.54
C LEU A 97 1.44 14.81 -3.84
N GLU A 98 1.02 15.20 -5.04
CA GLU A 98 0.75 16.60 -5.39
C GLU A 98 -0.31 17.20 -4.46
N ASP A 99 -1.30 16.39 -4.04
CA ASP A 99 -2.36 16.76 -3.08
C ASP A 99 -1.86 16.86 -1.63
N LEU A 100 -0.92 16.00 -1.22
CA LEU A 100 -0.29 16.04 0.11
C LEU A 100 0.74 17.19 0.22
N GLU A 101 1.49 17.44 -0.85
CA GLU A 101 2.45 18.55 -0.98
C GLU A 101 1.72 19.90 -0.86
N ARG A 102 0.58 20.06 -1.55
CA ARG A 102 -0.31 21.23 -1.42
C ARG A 102 -0.87 21.43 0.00
N GLU A 103 -0.79 20.43 0.88
CA GLU A 103 -1.16 20.52 2.30
C GLU A 103 0.07 20.59 3.23
N ASN A 104 1.27 20.87 2.69
CA ASN A 104 2.55 20.96 3.40
C ASN A 104 2.96 19.67 4.13
N HIS A 105 2.64 18.49 3.58
CA HIS A 105 3.17 17.23 4.09
C HIS A 105 4.55 16.91 3.52
N GLU A 106 5.45 16.41 4.38
CA GLU A 106 6.78 15.95 3.99
C GLU A 106 6.71 14.47 3.55
N ALA A 107 7.10 14.17 2.31
CA ALA A 107 7.14 12.81 1.77
C ALA A 107 8.54 12.17 1.88
N TYR A 108 8.58 10.87 2.23
CA TYR A 108 9.80 10.09 2.47
C TYR A 108 9.71 8.72 1.79
N LEU A 109 10.72 8.33 0.98
CA LEU A 109 10.76 7.02 0.31
C LEU A 109 11.72 6.10 1.04
N LEU A 110 11.24 4.94 1.45
CA LEU A 110 12.02 3.91 2.12
C LEU A 110 11.94 2.62 1.29
N SER A 111 12.83 2.46 0.31
CA SER A 111 12.87 1.27 -0.55
C SER A 111 13.96 0.27 -0.10
N GLY A 112 13.62 -1.01 -0.16
CA GLY A 112 14.60 -2.10 -0.05
C GLY A 112 15.35 -2.35 -1.36
N ASP A 113 14.79 -1.91 -2.48
CA ASP A 113 15.39 -2.07 -3.81
C ASP A 113 16.59 -1.16 -4.02
N ASN A 114 17.37 -1.46 -5.06
CA ASN A 114 18.54 -0.67 -5.43
C ASN A 114 18.16 0.72 -5.99
N SER A 115 19.13 1.64 -5.98
CA SER A 115 18.94 3.02 -6.46
C SER A 115 18.93 3.15 -7.99
N PHE A 116 18.98 2.06 -8.77
CA PHE A 116 18.92 2.15 -10.23
C PHE A 116 17.57 2.72 -10.72
N GLU A 117 16.48 2.46 -9.97
CA GLU A 117 15.17 3.03 -10.26
C GLU A 117 15.02 4.48 -9.79
N GLU A 118 15.95 5.04 -9.02
CA GLU A 118 15.86 6.37 -8.41
C GLU A 118 15.54 7.48 -9.42
N ASN A 119 16.23 7.49 -10.57
CA ASN A 119 16.02 8.50 -11.61
C ASN A 119 14.62 8.43 -12.23
N LYS A 120 14.03 7.23 -12.33
CA LYS A 120 12.65 7.07 -12.81
C LYS A 120 11.65 7.55 -11.79
N LEU A 121 11.89 7.21 -10.53
CA LEU A 121 11.06 7.56 -9.39
C LEU A 121 11.06 9.10 -9.21
N ARG A 122 12.22 9.77 -9.26
CA ARG A 122 12.32 11.25 -9.14
C ARG A 122 11.38 12.04 -10.07
N ASN A 123 11.08 11.54 -11.27
CA ASN A 123 10.12 12.17 -12.20
C ASN A 123 8.65 12.08 -11.77
N VAL A 124 8.32 11.11 -10.90
CA VAL A 124 7.00 10.93 -10.29
C VAL A 124 6.93 11.58 -8.90
N PHE A 125 8.09 11.74 -8.25
CA PHE A 125 8.26 12.11 -6.85
C PHE A 125 9.05 13.43 -6.73
N SER A 126 8.45 14.55 -7.14
CA SER A 126 9.16 15.83 -7.39
C SER A 126 9.64 16.61 -6.15
N ASN A 127 8.88 16.65 -5.05
CA ASN A 127 9.26 17.40 -3.82
C ASN A 127 9.31 16.49 -2.59
N TRP A 128 10.24 15.52 -2.59
CA TRP A 128 10.43 14.58 -1.48
C TRP A 128 11.52 15.06 -0.53
N LYS A 129 11.26 14.95 0.78
CA LYS A 129 12.21 15.38 1.82
C LYS A 129 13.44 14.46 1.86
N LYS A 130 13.23 13.15 1.61
CA LYS A 130 14.29 12.16 1.52
C LYS A 130 13.85 10.96 0.68
N MET A 131 14.75 10.42 -0.13
CA MET A 131 14.62 9.11 -0.76
C MET A 131 15.77 8.23 -0.27
N LEU A 132 15.47 7.04 0.23
CA LEU A 132 16.42 6.08 0.77
C LEU A 132 16.18 4.72 0.10
N PHE A 133 17.24 4.17 -0.50
CA PHE A 133 17.26 2.90 -1.20
C PHE A 133 18.14 1.89 -0.45
N ASN A 134 18.05 0.60 -0.80
CA ASN A 134 18.76 -0.51 -0.15
C ASN A 134 18.51 -0.57 1.39
N GLN A 135 17.31 -0.18 1.84
CA GLN A 135 16.95 -0.14 3.27
C GLN A 135 16.44 -1.50 3.75
N SER A 136 17.10 -2.07 4.77
CA SER A 136 16.60 -3.24 5.49
C SER A 136 15.35 -2.90 6.32
N PRO A 137 14.51 -3.90 6.70
CA PRO A 137 13.33 -3.66 7.54
C PRO A 137 13.65 -2.90 8.85
N VAL A 138 14.80 -3.18 9.46
CA VAL A 138 15.27 -2.49 10.68
C VAL A 138 15.67 -1.04 10.38
N GLN A 139 16.29 -0.76 9.23
CA GLN A 139 16.61 0.62 8.84
C GLN A 139 15.34 1.43 8.55
N LYS A 140 14.33 0.82 7.91
CA LYS A 140 13.01 1.45 7.70
C LYS A 140 12.37 1.83 9.04
N LEU A 141 12.34 0.89 10.00
CA LEU A 141 11.86 1.11 11.36
C LEU A 141 12.56 2.29 12.04
N ASN A 142 13.90 2.30 12.05
CA ASN A 142 14.70 3.35 12.69
C ASN A 142 14.43 4.76 12.11
N VAL A 143 14.09 4.87 10.81
CA VAL A 143 13.71 6.15 10.21
C VAL A 143 12.35 6.64 10.73
N ILE A 144 11.37 5.75 10.86
CA ILE A 144 10.04 6.07 11.41
C ILE A 144 10.16 6.51 12.88
N GLU A 145 10.94 5.79 13.69
CA GLU A 145 11.21 6.15 15.09
C GLU A 145 11.95 7.48 15.21
N GLY A 146 12.96 7.73 14.37
CA GLY A 146 13.67 9.02 14.31
C GLY A 146 12.73 10.20 14.05
N LEU A 147 11.86 10.09 13.05
CA LEU A 147 10.85 11.13 12.75
C LEU A 147 9.87 11.35 13.91
N LYS A 148 9.44 10.29 14.60
CA LYS A 148 8.58 10.41 15.78
C LYS A 148 9.32 11.07 16.96
N ASN A 149 10.60 10.81 17.14
CA ASN A 149 11.44 11.45 18.16
C ASN A 149 11.70 12.94 17.86
N GLU A 150 11.65 13.35 16.58
CA GLU A 150 11.60 14.75 16.14
C GLU A 150 10.20 15.41 16.36
N GLY A 151 9.24 14.69 16.96
CA GLY A 151 7.88 15.17 17.22
C GLY A 151 6.95 15.15 16.00
N LYS A 152 7.31 14.47 14.91
CA LYS A 152 6.47 14.33 13.73
C LYS A 152 5.38 13.28 13.97
N HIS A 153 4.20 13.50 13.39
CA HIS A 153 3.18 12.46 13.25
C HIS A 153 3.35 11.76 11.90
N VAL A 154 3.72 10.48 11.93
CA VAL A 154 4.11 9.72 10.74
C VAL A 154 3.00 8.76 10.31
N VAL A 155 2.52 8.91 9.08
CA VAL A 155 1.69 7.90 8.41
C VAL A 155 2.62 7.07 7.54
N MET A 156 2.65 5.75 7.71
CA MET A 156 3.41 4.85 6.84
C MET A 156 2.47 4.12 5.88
N ILE A 157 2.91 3.98 4.63
CA ILE A 157 2.24 3.21 3.59
C ILE A 157 3.24 2.18 3.05
N GLY A 158 2.89 0.89 3.08
CA GLY A 158 3.81 -0.21 2.71
C GLY A 158 3.08 -1.49 2.29
N ASP A 159 3.83 -2.54 1.95
CA ASP A 159 3.26 -3.85 1.54
C ASP A 159 2.81 -4.73 2.72
N GLY A 160 3.30 -4.42 3.93
CA GLY A 160 3.06 -5.19 5.14
C GLY A 160 4.05 -6.34 5.36
N LEU A 161 4.55 -6.99 4.31
CA LEU A 161 5.45 -8.16 4.40
C LEU A 161 6.85 -7.75 4.88
N ASN A 162 7.49 -6.81 4.18
CA ASN A 162 8.84 -6.35 4.51
C ASN A 162 8.82 -5.12 5.44
N ASP A 163 7.64 -4.52 5.59
CA ASP A 163 7.43 -3.23 6.26
C ASP A 163 6.76 -3.35 7.64
N ALA A 164 6.42 -4.56 8.10
CA ALA A 164 5.61 -4.82 9.30
C ALA A 164 6.03 -4.00 10.54
N GLY A 165 7.30 -4.06 10.93
CA GLY A 165 7.79 -3.34 12.12
C GLY A 165 7.71 -1.81 11.97
N ALA A 166 8.01 -1.29 10.77
CA ALA A 166 7.96 0.13 10.49
C ALA A 166 6.51 0.66 10.41
N LEU A 167 5.58 -0.15 9.90
CA LEU A 167 4.13 0.14 9.93
C LEU A 167 3.62 0.25 11.37
N GLN A 168 3.92 -0.76 12.19
CA GLN A 168 3.55 -0.79 13.62
C GLN A 168 4.18 0.35 14.42
N ALA A 169 5.40 0.76 14.08
CA ALA A 169 6.08 1.86 14.75
C ALA A 169 5.59 3.25 14.31
N SER A 170 4.83 3.38 13.23
CA SER A 170 4.28 4.67 12.78
C SER A 170 3.19 5.20 13.74
N ASN A 171 2.56 6.34 13.42
CA ASN A 171 1.35 6.79 14.10
C ASN A 171 0.07 6.27 13.44
N PHE A 172 0.17 5.81 12.18
CA PHE A 172 -0.91 5.16 11.44
C PHE A 172 -0.30 4.38 10.27
N GLY A 173 -0.33 3.05 10.35
CA GLY A 173 0.22 2.14 9.37
C GLY A 173 -0.84 1.66 8.38
N ILE A 174 -0.62 1.89 7.08
CA ILE A 174 -1.51 1.46 6.00
C ILE A 174 -0.80 0.39 5.16
N ALA A 175 -1.30 -0.85 5.21
CA ALA A 175 -0.89 -1.90 4.29
C ALA A 175 -1.66 -1.77 2.97
N ILE A 176 -0.95 -1.79 1.84
CA ILE A 176 -1.54 -1.80 0.49
C ILE A 176 -1.29 -3.15 -0.16
N SER A 177 -2.36 -3.86 -0.50
CA SER A 177 -2.26 -5.14 -1.22
C SER A 177 -3.19 -5.21 -2.43
N ASP A 178 -2.74 -5.93 -3.46
CA ASP A 178 -3.59 -6.41 -4.56
C ASP A 178 -4.16 -7.81 -4.29
N ASP A 179 -3.63 -8.53 -3.29
CA ASP A 179 -4.00 -9.89 -2.92
C ASP A 179 -4.36 -9.96 -1.43
N MET A 180 -5.58 -10.41 -1.12
CA MET A 180 -6.08 -10.52 0.25
C MET A 180 -5.39 -11.62 1.07
N SER A 181 -4.64 -12.53 0.43
CA SER A 181 -3.92 -13.62 1.08
C SER A 181 -2.57 -13.21 1.68
N SER A 182 -2.02 -12.05 1.32
CA SER A 182 -0.67 -11.61 1.71
C SER A 182 -0.63 -10.38 2.61
N PHE A 183 -1.61 -10.22 3.51
CA PHE A 183 -1.66 -9.08 4.43
C PHE A 183 -0.74 -9.27 5.66
N SER A 184 -0.39 -8.16 6.31
CA SER A 184 0.36 -8.17 7.57
C SER A 184 -0.52 -7.64 8.72
N PRO A 185 -0.58 -8.33 9.87
CA PRO A 185 -1.36 -7.88 11.03
C PRO A 185 -0.75 -6.66 11.75
N ALA A 186 0.39 -6.15 11.28
CA ALA A 186 1.13 -5.04 11.87
C ALA A 186 0.70 -3.65 11.32
N CYS A 187 -0.57 -3.49 10.91
CA CYS A 187 -1.09 -2.24 10.35
C CYS A 187 -2.46 -1.87 10.94
N ASP A 188 -2.80 -0.57 10.94
CA ASP A 188 -4.07 -0.02 11.43
C ASP A 188 -5.17 -0.06 10.35
N ALA A 189 -4.78 -0.04 9.08
CA ALA A 189 -5.70 -0.08 7.94
C ALA A 189 -5.12 -0.91 6.78
N ILE A 190 -6.01 -1.61 6.08
CA ILE A 190 -5.71 -2.29 4.82
C ILE A 190 -6.43 -1.54 3.70
N ALA A 191 -5.69 -1.27 2.62
CA ALA A 191 -6.20 -0.59 1.43
C ALA A 191 -5.92 -1.43 0.18
N GLU A 192 -6.88 -1.47 -0.74
CA GLU A 192 -6.71 -2.15 -2.02
C GLU A 192 -5.70 -1.38 -2.89
N GLY A 193 -4.87 -2.08 -3.66
CA GLY A 193 -3.84 -1.49 -4.52
C GLY A 193 -4.33 -0.48 -5.57
N GLY A 194 -5.62 -0.47 -5.91
CA GLY A 194 -6.27 0.54 -6.75
C GLY A 194 -6.77 1.79 -6.01
N SER A 195 -6.76 1.80 -4.67
CA SER A 195 -7.44 2.82 -3.86
C SER A 195 -6.60 4.06 -3.53
N LEU A 196 -5.31 4.12 -3.91
CA LEU A 196 -4.41 5.24 -3.59
C LEU A 196 -4.96 6.61 -4.03
N GLU A 197 -5.68 6.67 -5.16
CA GLU A 197 -6.33 7.88 -5.67
C GLU A 197 -7.32 8.48 -4.66
N ASN A 198 -8.00 7.64 -3.87
CA ASN A 198 -8.96 8.05 -2.85
C ASN A 198 -8.33 8.33 -1.47
N MET A 199 -7.03 8.04 -1.30
CA MET A 199 -6.34 8.14 -0.01
C MET A 199 -6.34 9.58 0.53
N HIS A 200 -6.20 10.58 -0.34
CA HIS A 200 -6.28 12.00 0.06
C HIS A 200 -7.67 12.37 0.60
N THR A 201 -8.71 11.93 -0.10
CA THR A 201 -10.11 12.12 0.30
C THR A 201 -10.39 11.45 1.64
N LEU A 202 -9.84 10.26 1.88
CA LEU A 202 -9.94 9.55 3.16
C LEU A 202 -9.29 10.34 4.31
N LEU A 203 -8.07 10.85 4.12
CA LEU A 203 -7.36 11.67 5.11
C LEU A 203 -8.12 12.97 5.42
N LYS A 204 -8.62 13.67 4.39
CA LYS A 204 -9.49 14.85 4.54
C LYS A 204 -10.78 14.53 5.30
N PHE A 205 -11.40 13.40 4.98
CA PHE A 205 -12.64 12.96 5.62
C PHE A 205 -12.41 12.59 7.09
N SER A 206 -11.31 11.90 7.43
CA SER A 206 -10.92 11.63 8.82
C SER A 206 -10.80 12.92 9.65
N ARG A 207 -10.06 13.93 9.14
CA ARG A 207 -9.96 15.27 9.76
C ARG A 207 -11.29 16.02 9.85
N ALA A 208 -12.25 15.74 8.96
CA ALA A 208 -13.59 16.31 9.03
C ALA A 208 -14.44 15.59 10.09
N SER A 209 -14.39 14.26 10.14
CA SER A 209 -15.10 13.42 11.12
C SER A 209 -14.67 13.72 12.55
N PHE A 210 -13.37 13.89 12.80
CA PHE A 210 -12.88 14.28 14.14
C PHE A 210 -13.45 15.64 14.60
N ARG A 211 -13.59 16.61 13.70
CA ARG A 211 -14.24 17.90 14.00
C ARG A 211 -15.75 17.76 14.27
N ILE A 212 -16.43 16.82 13.61
CA ILE A 212 -17.85 16.51 13.90
C ILE A 212 -17.96 15.88 15.29
N ILE A 213 -17.06 14.97 15.66
CA ILE A 213 -17.01 14.36 17.00
C ILE A 213 -16.83 15.45 18.07
N ILE A 214 -15.86 16.36 17.93
CA ILE A 214 -15.67 17.49 18.85
C ILE A 214 -16.95 18.35 18.95
N ALA A 215 -17.57 18.72 17.81
CA ALA A 215 -18.81 19.49 17.82
C ALA A 215 -19.95 18.76 18.54
N SER A 216 -20.04 17.43 18.40
CA SER A 216 -21.03 16.61 19.09
C SER A 216 -20.83 16.59 20.62
N PHE A 217 -19.57 16.58 21.09
CA PHE A 217 -19.25 16.75 22.50
C PHE A 217 -19.59 18.14 23.03
N VAL A 218 -19.36 19.21 22.26
CA VAL A 218 -19.75 20.57 22.64
C VAL A 218 -21.27 20.68 22.79
N ILE A 219 -22.05 20.09 21.88
CA ILE A 219 -23.52 20.04 21.97
C ILE A 219 -23.95 19.29 23.24
N SER A 220 -23.37 18.11 23.50
CA SER A 220 -23.65 17.32 24.70
C SER A 220 -23.32 18.08 26.00
N LEU A 221 -22.19 18.78 26.03
CA LEU A 221 -21.77 19.61 27.17
C LEU A 221 -22.76 20.76 27.43
N ILE A 222 -23.26 21.43 26.38
CA ILE A 222 -24.29 22.46 26.51
C ILE A 222 -25.56 21.89 27.13
N TYR A 223 -26.07 20.76 26.65
CA TYR A 223 -27.24 20.09 27.25
C TYR A 223 -27.04 19.78 28.73
N ASN A 224 -25.86 19.24 29.10
CA ASN A 224 -25.55 18.90 30.49
C ASN A 224 -25.45 20.14 31.40
N ILE A 225 -24.81 21.21 30.93
CA ILE A 225 -24.72 22.48 31.68
C ILE A 225 -26.11 23.11 31.86
N THR A 226 -26.93 23.14 30.81
CA THR A 226 -28.32 23.64 30.88
C THR A 226 -29.18 22.81 31.84
N GLY A 227 -29.09 21.47 31.75
CA GLY A 227 -29.80 20.56 32.65
C GLY A 227 -29.38 20.73 34.12
N LEU A 228 -28.07 20.86 34.37
CA LEU A 228 -27.53 21.15 35.71
C LEU A 228 -28.00 22.51 36.24
N GLY A 229 -28.06 23.54 35.40
CA GLY A 229 -28.60 24.86 35.77
C GLY A 229 -30.06 24.79 36.22
N PHE A 230 -30.90 24.04 35.51
CA PHE A 230 -32.29 23.81 35.94
C PHE A 230 -32.38 22.96 37.23
N ALA A 231 -31.47 22.01 37.44
CA ALA A 231 -31.42 21.21 38.65
C ALA A 231 -31.04 22.05 39.89
N VAL A 232 -29.95 22.83 39.80
CA VAL A 232 -29.46 23.67 40.90
C VAL A 232 -30.45 24.78 41.26
N THR A 233 -31.21 25.31 40.30
CA THR A 233 -32.25 26.30 40.55
C THR A 233 -33.58 25.70 41.03
N GLY A 234 -33.68 24.37 41.19
CA GLY A 234 -34.90 23.69 41.65
C GLY A 234 -36.04 23.60 40.64
N HIS A 235 -35.83 24.01 39.39
CA HIS A 235 -36.85 24.01 38.33
C HIS A 235 -36.94 22.71 37.53
N LEU A 236 -36.01 21.77 37.74
CA LEU A 236 -35.99 20.49 37.03
C LEU A 236 -36.87 19.44 37.71
N SER A 237 -38.05 19.17 37.16
CA SER A 237 -38.89 18.05 37.61
C SER A 237 -38.36 16.70 37.08
N PRO A 238 -38.64 15.56 37.78
CA PRO A 238 -38.24 14.24 37.30
C PRO A 238 -38.76 13.89 35.90
N LEU A 239 -39.96 14.36 35.54
CA LEU A 239 -40.54 14.17 34.21
C LEU A 239 -39.76 14.93 33.13
N VAL A 240 -39.37 16.18 33.40
CA VAL A 240 -38.56 16.98 32.46
C VAL A 240 -37.18 16.36 32.27
N ALA A 241 -36.54 15.90 33.36
CA ALA A 241 -35.27 15.18 33.29
C ALA A 241 -35.37 13.89 32.45
N ALA A 242 -36.44 13.11 32.64
CA ALA A 242 -36.68 11.87 31.90
C ALA A 242 -36.90 12.07 30.39
N ILE A 243 -37.41 13.25 29.97
CA ILE A 243 -37.57 13.60 28.55
C ILE A 243 -36.27 14.18 27.97
N LEU A 244 -35.58 15.06 28.70
CA LEU A 244 -34.35 15.72 28.23
C LEU A 244 -33.20 14.74 27.98
N MET A 245 -33.06 13.71 28.82
CA MET A 245 -31.98 12.72 28.72
C MET A 245 -31.98 11.96 27.36
N PRO A 246 -33.05 11.27 26.93
CA PRO A 246 -33.08 10.64 25.60
C PRO A 246 -33.10 11.66 24.46
N LEU A 247 -33.73 12.84 24.64
CA LEU A 247 -33.77 13.88 23.62
C LEU A 247 -32.36 14.41 23.27
N SER A 248 -31.49 14.57 24.28
CA SER A 248 -30.08 14.94 24.08
C SER A 248 -29.34 13.91 23.21
N SER A 249 -29.44 12.62 23.56
CA SER A 249 -28.81 11.53 22.80
C SER A 249 -29.31 11.44 21.35
N VAL A 250 -30.63 11.57 21.12
CA VAL A 250 -31.22 11.59 19.77
C VAL A 250 -30.74 12.81 18.98
N SER A 251 -30.64 13.98 19.61
CA SER A 251 -30.18 15.21 18.96
C SER A 251 -28.71 15.12 18.54
N VAL A 252 -27.85 14.59 19.42
CA VAL A 252 -26.44 14.34 19.14
C VAL A 252 -26.26 13.30 18.02
N MET A 253 -27.03 12.19 18.06
CA MET A 253 -26.99 11.18 17.00
C MET A 253 -27.45 11.74 15.65
N ALA A 254 -28.58 12.47 15.62
CA ALA A 254 -29.13 13.07 14.41
C ALA A 254 -28.17 14.10 13.80
N PHE A 255 -27.53 14.94 14.64
CA PHE A 255 -26.49 15.88 14.23
C PHE A 255 -25.30 15.14 13.59
N THR A 256 -24.68 14.22 14.33
CA THR A 256 -23.48 13.51 13.87
C THR A 256 -23.73 12.74 12.59
N TYR A 257 -24.83 12.00 12.50
CA TYR A 257 -25.23 11.28 11.29
C TYR A 257 -25.43 12.22 10.08
N THR A 258 -26.21 13.28 10.26
CA THR A 258 -26.57 14.20 9.17
C THR A 258 -25.34 14.96 8.65
N VAL A 259 -24.53 15.52 9.54
CA VAL A 259 -23.33 16.28 9.16
C VAL A 259 -22.28 15.38 8.52
N THR A 260 -22.08 14.16 9.04
CA THR A 260 -21.16 13.17 8.44
C THR A 260 -21.62 12.79 7.04
N ARG A 261 -22.92 12.50 6.85
CA ARG A 261 -23.49 12.15 5.54
C ARG A 261 -23.37 13.30 4.53
N ILE A 262 -23.58 14.54 4.96
CA ILE A 262 -23.39 15.74 4.11
C ILE A 262 -21.92 15.93 3.73
N LYS A 263 -20.98 15.78 4.67
CA LYS A 263 -19.54 15.92 4.40
C LYS A 263 -19.03 14.85 3.45
N ALA A 264 -19.39 13.58 3.67
CA ALA A 264 -19.03 12.48 2.77
C ALA A 264 -19.56 12.71 1.34
N ARG A 265 -20.84 13.10 1.18
CA ARG A 265 -21.41 13.46 -0.14
C ARG A 265 -20.65 14.60 -0.82
N LYS A 266 -20.34 15.68 -0.10
CA LYS A 266 -19.57 16.82 -0.64
C LYS A 266 -18.14 16.48 -1.03
N MET A 267 -17.59 15.37 -0.50
CA MET A 267 -16.25 14.86 -0.80
C MET A 267 -16.26 13.74 -1.85
N GLY A 268 -17.41 13.44 -2.48
CA GLY A 268 -17.51 12.41 -3.52
C GLY A 268 -17.43 10.96 -3.01
N LEU A 269 -17.40 10.75 -1.69
CA LEU A 269 -17.33 9.41 -1.12
C LEU A 269 -18.64 8.63 -1.38
N LYS A 270 -18.52 7.39 -1.87
CA LYS A 270 -19.64 6.46 -1.96
C LYS A 270 -20.11 6.11 -0.55
N ILE A 271 -21.23 6.72 -0.15
CA ILE A 271 -21.95 6.31 1.05
C ILE A 271 -22.81 5.12 0.67
N TRP A 272 -22.66 4.02 1.39
CA TRP A 272 -23.52 2.84 1.27
C TRP A 272 -25.00 3.26 1.23
N ALA A 273 -25.71 2.75 0.23
CA ALA A 273 -27.11 2.99 -0.04
C ALA A 273 -27.89 1.69 0.22
#